data_AF-A0A963A1Y0-F1
#
_entry.id   AF-A0A963A1Y0-F1
#
_cell.length_a   1.000
_cell.length_b   1.000
_cell.length_c   1.000
_cell.angle_alpha   90.00
_cell.angle_beta   90.00
_cell.angle_gamma   90.00
#
_symmetry.space_group_name_H-M   'P 1'
#
loop_
_entity.id
_entity.type
_entity.pdbx_description
1 polymer ?
#
loop_
_entity_poly.entity_id
_entity_poly.type
_entity_poly.pdbx_seq_one_letter_code
_entity_poly.pdbx_strand_id
1 'polypeptide(L)' 'MIHNHHARPVEILLVEDNPPDQDLTREAFKQGRLNNNLHVVDDGEQALAFLRREGEYGNAPRPGL' A
#
# COMPACT_ATOMS: atom_id res chain seq x y z
N MET A 1 13.74 18.21 -24.90
CA MET A 1 13.96 17.50 -23.62
C MET A 1 12.67 16.80 -23.25
N ILE A 2 12.60 15.48 -23.47
CA ILE A 2 11.48 14.66 -23.04
C ILE A 2 11.67 14.39 -21.54
N HIS A 3 10.91 15.06 -20.69
CA HIS A 3 10.85 14.73 -19.26
C HIS A 3 10.08 13.42 -19.14
N ASN A 4 10.84 12.32 -19.11
CA ASN A 4 10.31 11.00 -18.84
C ASN A 4 9.97 10.92 -17.35
N HIS A 5 8.76 11.34 -16.97
CA HIS A 5 8.23 11.08 -15.64
C HIS A 5 7.83 9.61 -15.56
N HIS A 6 8.80 8.72 -15.38
CA HIS A 6 8.53 7.45 -14.70
C HIS A 6 8.14 7.80 -13.27
N ALA A 7 6.87 8.12 -13.05
CA ALA A 7 6.33 8.34 -11.72
C ALA A 7 6.53 7.05 -10.94
N ARG A 8 7.36 7.13 -9.89
CA ARG A 8 7.56 6.01 -8.96
C ARG A 8 6.20 5.59 -8.41
N PRO A 9 5.95 4.28 -8.24
CA PRO A 9 4.68 3.84 -7.72
C PRO A 9 4.36 4.49 -6.37
N VAL A 10 3.10 4.87 -6.16
CA VAL A 10 2.64 5.33 -4.84
C VAL A 10 2.43 4.11 -3.95
N GLU A 11 3.08 4.10 -2.80
CA GLU A 11 2.96 3.04 -1.80
C GLU A 11 1.76 3.37 -0.90
N ILE A 12 0.80 2.47 -0.79
CA ILE A 12 -0.45 2.66 -0.04
C ILE A 12 -0.56 1.56 1.00
N LEU A 13 -0.83 1.93 2.25
CA LEU A 13 -1.12 0.99 3.33
C LEU A 13 -2.62 1.06 3.65
N LEU A 14 -3.32 -0.04 3.42
CA LEU A 14 -4.71 -0.24 3.82
C LEU A 14 -4.75 -1.07 5.10
N VAL A 15 -5.53 -0.61 6.08
CA VAL A 15 -5.83 -1.35 7.31
C VAL A 15 -7.28 -1.79 7.23
N GLU A 16 -7.51 -3.09 7.08
CA GLU A 16 -8.85 -3.66 6.84
C GLU A 16 -8.87 -5.10 7.36
N ASP A 17 -9.76 -5.42 8.30
CA ASP A 17 -9.86 -6.75 8.92
C ASP A 17 -10.87 -7.67 8.21
N ASN A 18 -11.63 -7.13 7.24
CA ASN A 18 -12.65 -7.87 6.49
C ASN A 18 -12.12 -8.31 5.10
N PRO A 19 -11.89 -9.63 4.87
CA PRO A 19 -11.32 -10.10 3.61
C PRO A 19 -12.12 -9.72 2.34
N PRO A 20 -13.46 -9.84 2.32
CA PRO A 20 -14.29 -9.25 1.24
C PRO A 20 -13.98 -7.78 0.90
N ASP A 21 -13.76 -6.94 1.91
CA ASP A 21 -13.52 -5.51 1.71
C ASP A 21 -12.07 -5.26 1.24
N GLN A 22 -11.12 -6.07 1.71
CA GLN A 22 -9.75 -6.08 1.17
C GLN A 22 -9.75 -6.39 -0.33
N ASP A 23 -10.49 -7.43 -0.74
CA ASP A 23 -10.56 -7.84 -2.15
C ASP A 23 -11.24 -6.78 -3.02
N LEU A 24 -12.36 -6.23 -2.55
CA LEU A 24 -13.06 -5.14 -3.25
C LEU A 24 -12.13 -3.93 -3.45
N THR A 25 -11.39 -3.56 -2.41
CA THR A 25 -10.46 -2.43 -2.45
C THR A 25 -9.27 -2.71 -3.37
N ARG A 26 -8.70 -3.93 -3.33
CA ARG A 26 -7.64 -4.36 -4.26
C ARG A 26 -8.09 -4.24 -5.71
N GLU A 27 -9.30 -4.67 -6.03
CA GLU A 27 -9.85 -4.56 -7.39
C GLU A 27 -10.07 -3.09 -7.80
N ALA A 28 -10.57 -2.24 -6.90
CA ALA A 28 -10.71 -0.81 -7.18
C ALA A 28 -9.35 -0.15 -7.51
N PHE A 29 -8.28 -0.49 -6.77
CA PHE A 29 -6.94 0.02 -7.03
C PHE A 29 -6.34 -0.51 -8.35
N LYS A 30 -6.60 -1.77 -8.72
CA LYS A 30 -6.17 -2.31 -10.03
C LYS A 30 -6.82 -1.58 -11.21
N GLN A 31 -8.08 -1.17 -11.06
CA GLN A 31 -8.81 -0.45 -12.11
C GLN A 31 -8.38 1.01 -12.28
N GLY A 32 -7.81 1.62 -11.23
CA GLY A 32 -7.51 3.05 -11.16
C GLY A 32 -6.43 3.57 -12.12
N ARG A 33 -5.70 2.72 -12.86
CA ARG A 33 -4.58 3.08 -13.77
C ARG A 33 -3.45 3.94 -13.15
N LEU A 34 -3.51 4.23 -11.86
CA LEU A 34 -2.43 4.84 -11.11
C LEU A 34 -1.42 3.75 -10.76
N ASN A 35 -0.14 4.05 -10.96
CA ASN A 35 0.95 3.14 -10.66
C ASN A 35 1.07 3.06 -9.13
N ASN A 36 0.36 2.14 -8.48
CA ASN A 36 0.24 2.07 -7.03
C ASN A 36 0.61 0.67 -6.53
N ASN A 37 1.29 0.59 -5.40
CA ASN A 37 1.54 -0.63 -4.65
C ASN A 37 0.67 -0.63 -3.40
N LEU A 38 -0.28 -1.56 -3.31
CA LEU A 38 -1.18 -1.69 -2.19
C LEU A 38 -0.70 -2.77 -1.22
N HIS A 39 -0.37 -2.33 0.00
CA HIS A 39 -0.07 -3.18 1.15
C HIS A 39 -1.30 -3.23 2.04
N VAL A 40 -1.66 -4.41 2.53
CA VAL A 40 -2.84 -4.59 3.38
C VAL A 40 -2.41 -5.28 4.66
N VAL A 41 -2.91 -4.77 5.78
CA VAL A 41 -2.72 -5.32 7.12
C VAL A 41 -4.08 -5.41 7.80
N ASP A 42 -4.24 -6.35 8.72
CA ASP A 42 -5.55 -6.65 9.29
C ASP A 42 -5.88 -5.73 10.49
N ASP A 43 -4.89 -5.13 11.14
CA ASP A 43 -5.13 -4.36 12.36
C ASP A 43 -4.15 -3.19 12.55
N GLY A 44 -4.42 -2.38 13.58
CA GLY A 44 -3.61 -1.21 13.91
C GLY A 44 -2.22 -1.53 14.47
N GLU A 45 -2.02 -2.69 15.10
CA GLU A 45 -0.71 -3.12 15.59
C GLU A 45 0.20 -3.44 14.41
N GLN A 46 -0.30 -4.22 13.44
CA GLN A 46 0.38 -4.50 12.18
C GLN A 46 0.62 -3.21 11.38
N ALA A 47 -0.34 -2.28 11.36
CA ALA A 47 -0.16 -1.00 10.70
C ALA A 47 0.97 -0.18 11.33
N LEU A 48 1.04 -0.12 12.65
CA LEU A 48 2.12 0.56 13.36
C LEU A 48 3.46 -0.12 13.14
N ALA A 49 3.51 -1.45 13.17
CA ALA A 49 4.70 -2.23 12.86
C ALA A 49 5.17 -1.99 11.42
N PHE A 50 4.25 -1.92 10.45
CA PHE A 50 4.54 -1.58 9.06
C PHE A 50 5.14 -0.17 8.94
N LEU A 51 4.50 0.83 9.54
CA LEU A 51 4.94 2.22 9.48
C LEU A 51 6.29 2.45 10.16
N ARG A 52 6.56 1.72 11.26
CA ARG A 52 7.83 1.77 11.99
C ARG A 52 8.89 0.85 11.40
N ARG A 53 8.52 -0.03 10.47
CA ARG A 53 9.37 -1.09 9.89
C ARG A 53 9.95 -2.03 10.94
N GLU A 54 9.07 -2.52 11.80
CA GLU A 54 9.39 -3.44 12.89
C GLU A 54 9.05 -4.89 12.50
N GLY A 55 9.77 -5.85 13.09
CA GLY A 55 9.51 -7.28 12.88
C GLY A 55 9.61 -7.69 11.41
N GLU A 56 8.55 -8.33 10.90
CA GLU A 56 8.47 -8.79 9.50
C GLU A 56 8.45 -7.64 8.47
N TYR A 57 8.12 -6.42 8.91
CA TYR A 57 8.05 -5.23 8.06
C TYR A 57 9.36 -4.45 7.95
N GLY A 58 10.51 -5.04 8.32
CA GLY A 58 11.82 -4.37 8.33
C GLY A 58 12.22 -3.70 7.01
N ASN A 59 11.72 -4.23 5.88
CA ASN A 59 11.95 -3.69 4.54
C ASN A 59 10.71 -3.04 3.91
N ALA A 60 9.64 -2.80 4.69
CA ALA A 60 8.41 -2.25 4.18
C ALA A 60 8.64 -0.85 3.57
N PRO A 61 8.10 -0.60 2.36
CA PRO A 61 8.21 0.72 1.74
C PRO A 61 7.44 1.75 2.57
N ARG A 62 7.82 3.02 2.46
CA ARG A 62 7.11 4.08 3.20
C ARG A 62 5.87 4.49 2.40
N PRO A 63 4.66 4.39 2.96
CA PRO A 63 3.46 4.85 2.26
C PRO A 63 3.52 6.35 1.96
N GLY A 64 3.06 6.73 0.77
CA GLY A 64 2.81 8.11 0.39
C GLY A 64 1.33 8.41 0.63
N LEU A 65 1.04 9.31 1.57
CA LEU A 65 -0.33 9.80 1.85
C LEU A 65 -0.94 10.48 0.62
#